data_AF-X1F8V3-F1
#
_entry.id   AF-X1F8V3-F1
#
_cell.length_a   1.000
_cell.length_b   1.000
_cell.length_c   1.000
_cell.angle_alpha   90.00
_cell.angle_beta   90.00
_cell.angle_gamma   90.00
#
_symmetry.space_group_name_H-M   'P 1'
#
loop_
_entity.id
_entity.type
_entity.pdbx_description
1 polymer ?
#
loop_
_entity_poly.entity_id
_entity_poly.type
_entity_poly.pdbx_seq_one_letter_code
_entity_poly.pdbx_strand_id
1 'polypeptide(L)' 'MELEGDKAVVDAMGNRWKARTTLLAEAKLGDLVLIHAGFAISLVDEEEAKETWQLIAEINAFNQTQNKVSG' A
#
# COMPACT_ATOMS: atom_id res chain seq x y z
N MET A 1 7.40 -9.10 8.71
CA MET A 1 7.75 -7.67 8.60
C MET A 1 8.91 -7.44 9.55
N GLU A 2 9.93 -6.67 9.12
CA GLU A 2 11.16 -6.40 9.89
C GLU A 2 11.48 -4.91 9.77
N LEU A 3 11.98 -4.27 10.84
CA LEU A 3 12.41 -2.87 10.84
C LEU A 3 13.78 -2.77 11.51
N GLU A 4 14.79 -2.35 10.75
CA GLU A 4 16.18 -2.25 11.22
C GLU A 4 16.75 -0.88 10.80
N GLY A 5 16.71 0.08 11.73
CA GLY A 5 17.06 1.47 11.44
C GLY A 5 16.12 2.09 10.40
N ASP A 6 16.69 2.55 9.29
CA ASP A 6 15.94 3.08 8.14
C ASP A 6 15.48 2.00 7.13
N LYS A 7 15.82 0.73 7.34
CA LYS A 7 15.41 -0.38 6.46
C LYS A 7 14.16 -1.06 7.00
N ALA A 8 13.14 -1.16 6.16
CA ALA A 8 11.91 -1.87 6.46
C ALA A 8 11.69 -3.01 5.46
N VAL A 9 11.21 -4.15 5.95
CA VAL A 9 10.65 -5.24 5.15
C VAL A 9 9.15 -5.24 5.33
N VAL A 10 8.45 -4.83 4.28
CA VAL A 10 7.00 -4.73 4.23
C VAL A 10 6.41 -5.91 3.46
N ASP A 11 5.18 -6.28 3.79
CA ASP A 11 4.41 -7.26 3.04
C ASP A 11 3.31 -6.54 2.26
N ALA A 12 3.28 -6.72 0.95
CA ALA A 12 2.25 -6.20 0.08
C ALA A 12 1.63 -7.37 -0.68
N MET A 13 0.42 -7.76 -0.28
CA MET A 13 -0.34 -8.87 -0.88
C MET A 13 0.47 -10.18 -0.98
N GLY A 14 1.22 -10.54 0.07
CA GLY A 14 2.02 -11.76 0.13
C GLY A 14 3.40 -11.65 -0.54
N ASN A 15 3.74 -10.49 -1.11
CA ASN A 15 5.09 -10.21 -1.57
C ASN A 15 5.85 -9.43 -0.50
N ARG A 16 7.08 -9.86 -0.21
CA ARG A 16 7.99 -9.11 0.67
C ARG A 16 8.81 -8.11 -0.13
N TRP A 17 8.73 -6.85 0.26
CA TRP A 17 9.47 -5.76 -0.36
C TRP A 17 10.41 -5.12 0.65
N LYS A 18 11.58 -4.71 0.18
CA LYS A 18 12.52 -3.90 0.97
C LYS A 18 12.23 -2.44 0.67
N ALA A 19 11.93 -1.66 1.71
CA ALA A 19 11.67 -0.23 1.61
C ALA A 19 12.56 0.53 2.60
N ARG A 20 12.78 1.81 2.32
CA ARG A 20 13.41 2.72 3.28
C ARG A 20 12.39 3.64 3.93
N THR A 21 12.44 3.73 5.25
CA THR A 21 11.60 4.60 6.08
C THR A 21 12.32 5.89 6.50
N THR A 22 13.42 6.24 5.83
CA THR A 22 14.21 7.45 6.14
C THR A 22 13.38 8.74 6.14
N LEU A 23 12.30 8.79 5.35
CA LEU A 23 11.37 9.92 5.26
C LEU A 23 10.30 9.92 6.37
N LEU A 24 10.14 8.81 7.08
CA LEU A 24 9.14 8.57 8.10
C LEU A 24 9.83 8.04 9.37
N ALA A 25 10.49 8.94 10.10
CA ALA A 25 11.23 8.60 11.32
C ALA A 25 10.35 8.02 12.45
N GLU A 26 9.04 8.22 12.35
CA GLU A 26 8.02 7.80 13.31
C GLU A 26 7.30 6.50 12.90
N ALA A 27 7.65 5.91 11.75
CA ALA A 27 7.09 4.63 11.31
C ALA A 27 7.51 3.46 12.21
N LYS A 28 6.56 2.63 12.61
CA LYS A 28 6.73 1.48 13.51
C LYS A 28 6.31 0.18 12.84
N LEU A 29 6.73 -0.91 13.45
CA LEU A 29 6.33 -2.25 13.02
C LEU A 29 4.82 -2.41 13.22
N GLY A 30 4.08 -2.68 12.14
CA GLY A 30 2.61 -2.78 12.16
C GLY A 30 1.91 -1.60 11.50
N ASP A 31 2.59 -0.48 11.27
CA ASP A 31 2.02 0.65 10.54
C ASP A 31 1.84 0.32 9.06
N LEU A 32 0.73 0.77 8.49
CA LEU A 32 0.52 0.78 7.06
C LEU A 32 1.25 1.97 6.46
N VAL A 33 2.00 1.72 5.38
CA VAL A 33 2.77 2.76 4.70
C VAL A 33 2.56 2.69 3.19
N LEU A 34 2.49 3.86 2.57
CA LEU A 34 2.49 3.99 1.12
C LEU A 34 3.93 3.96 0.62
N ILE A 35 4.20 3.07 -0.33
CA ILE A 35 5.54 2.87 -0.90
C ILE A 35 5.57 3.40 -2.33
N HIS A 36 6.57 4.22 -2.62
CA HIS A 36 6.87 4.69 -3.97
C HIS A 36 8.36 4.54 -4.25
N ALA A 37 8.71 3.88 -5.36
CA ALA A 37 10.10 3.66 -5.80
C ALA A 37 11.04 3.05 -4.72
N GLY A 38 10.51 2.22 -3.81
CA GLY A 38 11.29 1.60 -2.73
C GLY A 38 11.45 2.47 -1.47
N PHE A 39 10.74 3.58 -1.38
CA PHE A 39 10.70 4.44 -0.19
C PHE A 39 9.29 4.50 0.37
N ALA A 40 9.19 4.43 1.70
CA ALA A 40 7.95 4.74 2.38
C ALA A 40 7.81 6.27 2.42
N ILE A 41 6.74 6.79 1.81
CA ILE A 41 6.52 8.23 1.63
C ILE A 41 5.44 8.78 2.56
N SER A 42 4.52 7.95 3.02
CA SER A 42 3.45 8.36 3.95
C SER A 42 3.00 7.19 4.81
N LEU A 43 2.65 7.48 6.07
CA LEU A 43 1.88 6.58 6.93
C LEU A 43 0.41 6.62 6.49
N VAL A 44 -0.24 5.46 6.50
CA VAL A 44 -1.64 5.29 6.12
C VAL A 44 -2.33 4.59 7.28
N ASP A 45 -3.46 5.14 7.71
CA ASP A 45 -4.29 4.52 8.74
C ASP A 45 -5.07 3.32 8.16
N GLU A 46 -5.45 2.37 9.01
CA GLU A 46 -6.22 1.21 8.57
C GLU A 46 -7.57 1.60 7.95
N GLU A 47 -8.22 2.64 8.49
CA GLU A 47 -9.50 3.13 7.97
C GLU A 47 -9.34 3.70 6.56
N GLU A 48 -8.40 4.62 6.37
CA GLU A 48 -8.07 5.25 5.08
C GLU A 48 -7.65 4.21 4.02
N ALA A 49 -6.83 3.24 4.44
CA ALA A 49 -6.42 2.14 3.56
C ALA A 49 -7.65 1.37 3.09
N LYS A 50 -8.57 1.03 4.00
CA LYS A 50 -9.79 0.30 3.68
C LYS A 50 -10.70 1.07 2.73
N GLU A 51 -10.91 2.36 2.95
CA GLU A 51 -11.69 3.22 2.04
C GLU A 51 -11.05 3.28 0.65
N THR A 52 -9.72 3.44 0.60
CA THR A 52 -8.96 3.40 -0.65
C THR A 52 -9.14 2.06 -1.37
N TRP A 53 -9.07 0.94 -0.66
CA TRP A 53 -9.28 -0.39 -1.24
C TRP A 53 -10.70 -0.60 -1.75
N GLN A 54 -11.71 -0.11 -1.02
CA GLN A 54 -13.11 -0.14 -1.43
C GLN A 54 -13.30 0.63 -2.73
N LEU A 55 -12.78 1.86 -2.80
CA LEU A 55 -12.88 2.69 -4.00
C LEU A 55 -12.19 2.04 -5.21
N ILE A 56 -10.99 1.46 -5.00
CA ILE A 56 -10.27 0.72 -6.04
C ILE A 56 -11.09 -0.48 -6.53
N ALA A 57 -11.75 -1.21 -5.62
CA ALA A 57 -12.59 -2.35 -5.96
C ALA A 57 -13.84 -1.92 -6.76
N GLU A 58 -14.49 -0.82 -6.37
CA GLU A 58 -15.63 -0.25 -7.09
C GLU A 58 -15.23 0.19 -8.51
N ILE A 59 -14.10 0.90 -8.64
CA ILE A 59 -13.56 1.30 -9.95
C ILE A 59 -13.26 0.07 -10.81
N ASN A 60 -12.67 -0.98 -10.24
CA ASN A 60 -12.40 -2.23 -10.97
C ASN A 60 -13.69 -2.88 -11.47
N ALA A 61 -14.71 -2.99 -10.60
CA ALA A 61 -16.01 -3.56 -10.94
C ALA A 61 -16.71 -2.75 -12.04
N PHE A 62 -16.62 -1.42 -11.98
CA PHE A 62 -17.12 -0.53 -13.02
C PHE A 62 -16.38 -0.73 -14.36
N ASN A 63 -15.05 -0.82 -14.35
CA ASN A 63 -14.27 -1.05 -15.57
C ASN A 63 -14.57 -2.42 -16.21
N GLN A 64 -14.80 -3.45 -15.39
CA GLN A 64 -15.14 -4.79 -15.87
C GLN A 64 -16.51 -4.88 -16.55
N THR A 65 -17.48 -4.05 -16.14
CA THR A 65 -18.80 -4.01 -16.79
C THR A 65 -18.76 -3.28 -18.14
N GLN A 66 -17.95 -2.23 -18.28
CA GLN A 66 -17.75 -1.52 -19.56
C GLN A 66 -17.06 -2.41 -20.62
N ASN A 67 -16.09 -3.23 -20.21
CA ASN A 67 -15.32 -4.07 -21.14
C ASN A 67 -16.12 -5.26 -21.73
N LYS A 68 -17.29 -5.60 -21.17
CA LYS A 68 -18.18 -6.65 -21.71
C LYS A 68 -19.17 -6.17 -22.77
N VAL A 69 -19.35 -4.86 -22.95
CA VAL A 69 -20.33 -4.30 -23.90
C VAL A 69 -19.70 -3.99 -25.27
N SER A 70 -18.37 -3.98 -25.38
CA SER A 70 -17.66 -3.75 -26.65
C SER A 70 -17.20 -5.04 -27.36
N GLY A 71 -17.75 -6.21 -26.99
CA GLY A 71 -17.49 -7.50 -27.62
C GLY A 71 -18.57 -7.92 -28.59
#